data_AF-A0A0M3J7Q1-F1
#
_entry.id   AF-A0A0M3J7Q1-F1
#
_cell.length_a   1.000
_cell.length_b   1.000
_cell.length_c   1.000
_cell.angle_alpha   90.00
_cell.angle_beta   90.00
_cell.angle_gamma   90.00
#
_symmetry.space_group_name_H-M   'P 1'
#
loop_
_entity.id
_entity.type
_entity.pdbx_description
1 polymer ?
#
loop_
_entity_poly.entity_id
_entity_poly.type
_entity_poly.pdbx_seq_one_letter_code
_entity_poly.pdbx_strand_id
1 'polypeptide(L)'
;MELLEEKKANCTLIENGLKGLCESASRGMNVFDAVIISKLIIEDHLIDKPSELDSLAKSILKVLKNDGVAIIREDLDGYRATEKVCQFTSFFDLFSDRLDDSTCDVAGFDFYSLKQLNATIHTTRNFFDFLWVLKKKQHSEHVANGSNEEKAKTEKKTFRDFLDTTQYTDEGIRAYEWVFGNHFISPGGYEENLKVLKRFGELKVGSKMLDIGVGIGGGARQAAKEFGLLVHGIDISANMLATGMDRLQEDKDTRIRYQICDALNYKFPSNHFDYVFSRDCLHHVEHMRIIFSNILVRFTFFVELHAFSSLFFNCFLLISVPAILNARRYCGR
;
A
#
# COMPACT_ATOMS: atom_id res chain seq x y z
N MET A 1 1.52 9.73 12.41
CA MET A 1 1.35 11.01 13.13
C MET A 1 0.06 11.00 13.94
N GLU A 2 -1.14 10.91 13.35
CA GLU A 2 -2.40 10.81 14.13
C GLU A 2 -2.43 9.61 15.11
N LEU A 3 -1.89 8.44 14.73
CA LEU A 3 -1.77 7.27 15.61
C LEU A 3 -0.82 7.47 16.82
N LEU A 4 0.09 8.45 16.76
CA LEU A 4 1.12 8.69 17.78
C LEU A 4 0.74 9.83 18.74
N GLU A 5 -0.04 10.81 18.27
CA GLU A 5 -0.43 11.99 19.05
C GLU A 5 -1.46 11.67 20.15
N GLU A 6 -2.37 10.71 19.94
CA GLU A 6 -3.41 10.39 20.92
C GLU A 6 -2.89 9.64 22.18
N LYS A 7 -1.67 9.07 22.16
CA LYS A 7 -1.24 8.09 23.19
C LYS A 7 -0.06 8.46 24.08
N LYS A 8 0.53 9.66 24.01
CA LYS A 8 1.86 9.93 24.62
C LYS A 8 2.86 8.80 24.29
N ALA A 9 2.88 8.40 23.01
CA ALA A 9 3.66 7.26 22.55
C ALA A 9 5.16 7.48 22.83
N ASN A 10 5.83 6.44 23.36
CA ASN A 10 7.27 6.46 23.52
C ASN A 10 7.92 6.22 22.16
N CYS A 11 8.41 7.29 21.53
CA CYS A 11 8.97 7.27 20.19
C CYS A 11 10.48 7.49 20.23
N THR A 12 11.21 6.82 19.34
CA THR A 12 12.63 7.13 19.10
C THR A 12 12.86 7.42 17.62
N LEU A 13 13.77 8.37 17.35
CA LEU A 13 14.26 8.69 16.03
C LEU A 13 15.71 8.21 15.93
N ILE A 14 16.02 7.46 14.86
CA ILE A 14 17.34 6.90 14.63
C ILE A 14 17.98 7.66 13.47
N GLU A 15 18.92 8.54 13.81
CA GLU A 15 19.72 9.33 12.85
C GLU A 15 21.21 8.92 12.83
N ASN A 16 21.69 8.17 13.84
CA ASN A 16 23.12 7.87 14.05
C ASN A 16 23.54 6.46 13.59
N GLY A 17 23.00 5.98 12.46
CA GLY A 17 23.42 4.69 11.92
C GLY A 17 22.85 3.46 12.64
N LEU A 18 23.20 2.27 12.15
CA LEU A 18 22.95 0.98 12.82
C LEU A 18 23.46 0.93 14.27
N LYS A 19 24.58 1.60 14.57
CA LYS A 19 25.19 1.60 15.92
C LYS A 19 24.26 2.17 16.98
N GLY A 20 23.61 3.30 16.72
CA GLY A 20 22.68 3.92 17.68
C GLY A 20 21.46 3.05 17.99
N LEU A 21 21.01 2.27 17.00
CA LEU A 21 19.92 1.31 17.19
C LEU A 21 20.38 0.06 17.94
N CYS A 22 21.54 -0.51 17.60
CA CYS A 22 22.12 -1.65 18.33
C CYS A 22 22.40 -1.31 19.79
N GLU A 23 22.88 -0.10 20.09
CA GLU A 23 23.05 0.41 21.45
C GLU A 23 21.73 0.60 22.20
N SER A 24 20.64 0.91 21.49
CA SER A 24 19.31 1.00 22.09
C SER A 24 18.74 -0.40 22.35
N ALA A 25 18.96 -1.34 21.43
CA ALA A 25 18.56 -2.74 21.57
C ALA A 25 19.31 -3.47 22.71
N SER A 26 20.55 -3.08 23.00
CA SER A 26 21.30 -3.63 24.14
C SER A 26 20.85 -3.07 25.51
N ARG A 27 20.09 -1.97 25.53
CA ARG A 27 19.52 -1.39 26.77
C ARG A 27 18.19 -2.01 27.20
N GLY A 28 17.54 -2.79 26.33
CA GLY A 28 16.31 -3.51 26.65
C GLY A 28 15.43 -3.82 25.43
N MET A 29 14.57 -4.84 25.55
CA MET A 29 13.57 -5.23 24.53
C MET A 29 12.21 -4.56 24.79
N ASN A 30 11.40 -4.39 23.74
CA ASN A 30 10.02 -3.89 23.80
C ASN A 30 9.88 -2.51 24.48
N VAL A 31 10.72 -1.56 24.11
CA VAL A 31 10.84 -0.25 24.77
C VAL A 31 9.93 0.81 24.13
N PHE A 32 9.83 0.83 22.80
CA PHE A 32 9.21 1.92 22.05
C PHE A 32 7.86 1.52 21.45
N ASP A 33 6.92 2.46 21.46
CA ASP A 33 5.65 2.37 20.74
C ASP A 33 5.84 2.68 19.25
N ALA A 34 6.84 3.51 18.93
CA ALA A 34 7.24 3.74 17.55
C ALA A 34 8.74 3.99 17.38
N VAL A 35 9.25 3.55 16.23
CA VAL A 35 10.62 3.76 15.79
C VAL A 35 10.57 4.48 14.45
N ILE A 36 11.30 5.59 14.33
CA ILE A 36 11.42 6.34 13.09
C ILE A 36 12.85 6.21 12.59
N ILE A 37 13.01 5.78 11.35
CA ILE A 37 14.27 5.72 10.62
C ILE A 37 14.14 6.67 9.45
N SER A 38 15.13 7.53 9.26
CA SER A 38 15.11 8.50 8.17
C SER A 38 16.47 8.52 7.48
N LYS A 39 16.47 8.23 6.18
CA LYS A 39 17.63 8.30 5.28
C LYS A 39 18.83 7.50 5.79
N LEU A 40 18.58 6.26 6.24
CA LEU A 40 19.61 5.40 6.80
C LEU A 40 20.01 4.30 5.82
N ILE A 41 19.03 3.63 5.23
CA ILE A 41 19.24 2.40 4.46
C ILE A 41 20.01 2.68 3.17
N ILE A 42 19.69 3.79 2.51
CA ILE A 42 20.36 4.21 1.28
C ILE A 42 21.72 4.85 1.56
N GLU A 43 21.80 5.76 2.54
CA GLU A 43 23.05 6.48 2.86
C GLU A 43 24.16 5.53 3.34
N ASP A 44 23.82 4.51 4.14
CA ASP A 44 24.78 3.52 4.64
C ASP A 44 24.97 2.30 3.69
N HIS A 45 24.34 2.32 2.51
CA HIS A 45 24.34 1.23 1.52
C HIS A 45 23.88 -0.12 2.09
N LEU A 46 22.96 -0.12 3.05
CA LEU A 46 22.53 -1.34 3.75
C LEU A 46 21.77 -2.29 2.84
N ILE A 47 21.10 -1.76 1.81
CA ILE A 47 20.36 -2.59 0.86
C ILE A 47 21.25 -3.56 0.09
N ASP A 48 22.50 -3.16 -0.18
CA ASP A 48 23.45 -3.99 -0.92
C ASP A 48 24.20 -4.96 0.02
N LYS A 49 23.86 -4.96 1.31
CA LYS A 49 24.46 -5.77 2.38
C LYS A 49 23.39 -6.52 3.17
N PRO A 50 22.91 -7.68 2.67
CA PRO A 50 21.77 -8.40 3.26
C PRO A 50 21.90 -8.66 4.77
N SER A 51 23.09 -9.01 5.25
CA SER A 51 23.33 -9.27 6.67
C SER A 51 23.18 -8.02 7.56
N GLU A 52 23.55 -6.84 7.06
CA GLU A 52 23.39 -5.59 7.80
C GLU A 52 21.91 -5.14 7.80
N LEU A 53 21.20 -5.35 6.69
CA LEU A 53 19.76 -5.08 6.58
C LEU A 53 18.93 -6.01 7.49
N ASP A 54 19.28 -7.31 7.56
CA ASP A 54 18.70 -8.27 8.49
C ASP A 54 18.91 -7.83 9.95
N SER A 55 20.14 -7.40 10.27
CA SER A 55 20.50 -6.90 11.60
C SER A 55 19.70 -5.64 11.96
N LEU A 56 19.51 -4.72 11.01
CA LEU A 56 18.67 -3.53 11.18
C LEU A 56 17.22 -3.94 11.49
N ALA A 57 16.63 -4.78 10.64
CA ALA A 57 15.26 -5.25 10.78
C ALA A 57 15.02 -5.97 12.12
N LYS A 58 15.94 -6.87 12.50
CA LYS A 58 15.92 -7.56 13.80
C LYS A 58 15.99 -6.57 14.97
N SER A 59 16.85 -5.57 14.86
CA SER A 59 17.03 -4.55 15.92
C SER A 59 15.78 -3.69 16.09
N ILE A 60 15.12 -3.30 14.99
CA ILE A 60 13.83 -2.60 15.03
C ILE A 60 12.78 -3.44 15.76
N LEU A 61 12.66 -4.74 15.41
CA LEU A 61 11.71 -5.63 16.06
C LEU A 61 12.02 -5.84 17.55
N LYS A 62 13.30 -5.88 17.95
CA LYS A 62 13.69 -6.01 19.36
C LYS A 62 13.23 -4.83 20.19
N VAL A 63 13.42 -3.61 19.70
CA VAL A 63 13.12 -2.39 20.48
C VAL A 63 11.65 -1.99 20.44
N LEU A 64 10.90 -2.39 19.41
CA LEU A 64 9.46 -2.14 19.33
C LEU A 64 8.68 -3.02 20.30
N LYS A 65 7.69 -2.44 21.00
CA LYS A 65 6.63 -3.20 21.66
C LYS A 65 5.79 -3.97 20.63
N ASN A 66 5.05 -4.98 21.09
CA ASN A 66 4.01 -5.60 20.27
C ASN A 66 3.01 -4.54 19.81
N ASP A 67 2.57 -4.68 18.56
CA ASP A 67 1.76 -3.67 17.85
C ASP A 67 2.43 -2.30 17.66
N GLY A 68 3.70 -2.15 18.04
CA GLY A 68 4.50 -0.95 17.81
C GLY A 68 4.75 -0.71 16.31
N VAL A 69 5.00 0.54 15.96
CA VAL A 69 5.07 0.97 14.55
C VAL A 69 6.49 1.38 14.17
N ALA A 70 7.02 0.81 13.09
CA ALA A 70 8.20 1.34 12.43
C ALA A 70 7.78 2.27 11.28
N ILE A 71 8.39 3.44 11.22
CA ILE A 71 8.27 4.38 10.10
C ILE A 71 9.66 4.52 9.50
N ILE A 72 9.80 4.13 8.23
CA ILE A 72 11.07 4.20 7.52
C ILE A 72 10.89 5.20 6.39
N ARG A 73 11.65 6.29 6.40
CA ARG A 73 11.69 7.28 5.33
C ARG A 73 12.98 7.13 4.55
N GLU A 74 12.88 6.92 3.24
CA GLU A 74 14.06 6.88 2.36
C GLU A 74 13.81 7.70 1.11
N ASP A 75 14.84 8.44 0.70
CA ASP A 75 14.86 9.21 -0.53
C ASP A 75 15.55 8.38 -1.61
N LEU A 76 14.76 7.92 -2.58
CA LEU A 76 15.20 7.04 -3.66
C LEU A 76 15.43 7.81 -4.97
N ASP A 77 15.58 9.14 -4.91
CA ASP A 77 15.90 9.91 -6.12
C ASP A 77 17.21 9.40 -6.76
N GLY A 78 17.19 9.21 -8.08
CA GLY A 78 18.29 8.58 -8.83
C GLY A 78 18.23 7.05 -8.93
N TYR A 79 17.30 6.37 -8.25
CA TYR A 79 17.02 4.94 -8.43
C TYR A 79 15.78 4.72 -9.29
N ARG A 80 15.45 3.46 -9.59
CA ARG A 80 14.13 3.07 -10.12
C ARG A 80 13.27 2.50 -9.01
N ALA A 81 12.01 2.90 -8.94
CA ALA A 81 11.04 2.33 -8.03
C ALA A 81 10.86 0.83 -8.30
N THR A 82 10.84 0.42 -9.57
CA THR A 82 10.75 -1.00 -9.98
C THR A 82 11.87 -1.87 -9.41
N GLU A 83 13.01 -1.28 -9.05
CA GLU A 83 14.09 -1.98 -8.38
C GLU A 83 13.98 -1.84 -6.86
N LYS A 84 14.07 -0.61 -6.35
CA LYS A 84 14.28 -0.36 -4.91
C LYS A 84 13.00 -0.40 -4.08
N VAL A 85 11.87 0.09 -4.61
CA VAL A 85 10.59 0.06 -3.89
C VAL A 85 10.09 -1.39 -3.77
N CYS A 86 10.15 -2.16 -4.85
CA CYS A 86 9.77 -3.57 -4.82
C CYS A 86 10.68 -4.37 -3.88
N GLN A 87 12.00 -4.19 -3.97
CA GLN A 87 12.96 -4.86 -3.10
C GLN A 87 12.71 -4.55 -1.61
N PHE A 88 12.58 -3.28 -1.23
CA PHE A 88 12.35 -2.88 0.17
C PHE A 88 11.04 -3.41 0.71
N THR A 89 9.97 -3.25 -0.07
CA THR A 89 8.62 -3.62 0.36
C THR A 89 8.53 -5.14 0.55
N SER A 90 9.09 -5.92 -0.37
CA SER A 90 9.14 -7.38 -0.24
C SER A 90 10.05 -7.86 0.88
N PHE A 91 11.21 -7.22 1.07
CA PHE A 91 12.08 -7.54 2.21
C PHE A 91 11.35 -7.39 3.54
N PHE A 92 10.78 -6.22 3.84
CA PHE A 92 10.16 -5.99 5.15
C PHE A 92 8.89 -6.81 5.38
N ASP A 93 8.07 -7.03 4.35
CA ASP A 93 6.84 -7.80 4.49
C ASP A 93 7.11 -9.29 4.75
N LEU A 94 8.18 -9.84 4.18
CA LEU A 94 8.59 -11.24 4.34
C LEU A 94 9.53 -11.46 5.53
N PHE A 95 10.18 -10.41 6.02
CA PHE A 95 11.14 -10.52 7.13
C PHE A 95 10.47 -11.06 8.39
N SER A 96 11.08 -12.11 8.94
CA SER A 96 10.74 -12.67 10.24
C SER A 96 11.99 -13.28 10.87
N ASP A 97 12.12 -13.13 12.18
CA ASP A 97 13.26 -13.64 12.93
C ASP A 97 12.89 -13.91 14.39
N ARG A 98 13.64 -14.80 15.04
CA ARG A 98 13.59 -15.02 16.48
C ARG A 98 14.31 -13.87 17.18
N LEU A 99 13.62 -13.23 18.13
CA LEU A 99 14.16 -12.08 18.84
C LEU A 99 15.05 -12.47 20.03
N ASP A 100 14.78 -13.63 20.64
CA ASP A 100 15.53 -14.18 21.77
C ASP A 100 15.66 -15.70 21.58
N ASP A 101 16.89 -16.21 21.65
CA ASP A 101 17.22 -17.63 21.47
C ASP A 101 16.62 -18.53 22.56
N SER A 102 16.23 -17.94 23.71
CA SER A 102 15.56 -18.63 24.81
C SER A 102 14.05 -18.83 24.61
N THR A 103 13.46 -18.16 23.60
CA THR A 103 12.02 -18.21 23.31
C THR A 103 11.76 -18.77 21.92
N CYS A 104 10.62 -19.42 21.73
CA CYS A 104 10.16 -19.82 20.39
C CYS A 104 9.44 -18.69 19.65
N ASP A 105 9.44 -17.46 20.18
CA ASP A 105 8.69 -16.35 19.63
C ASP A 105 9.36 -15.80 18.37
N VAL A 106 8.68 -15.95 17.24
CA VAL A 106 9.07 -15.35 15.96
C VAL A 106 8.32 -14.03 15.82
N ALA A 107 9.04 -12.96 15.46
CA ALA A 107 8.44 -11.67 15.15
C ALA A 107 8.74 -11.28 13.71
N GLY A 108 7.83 -10.51 13.12
CA GLY A 108 8.01 -9.91 11.81
C GLY A 108 7.25 -8.60 11.70
N PHE A 109 7.21 -8.07 10.49
CA PHE A 109 6.41 -6.90 10.18
C PHE A 109 5.10 -7.29 9.48
N ASP A 110 4.06 -6.53 9.79
CA ASP A 110 2.82 -6.45 9.03
C ASP A 110 2.89 -5.15 8.23
N PHE A 111 2.88 -5.25 6.89
CA PHE A 111 2.95 -4.08 6.02
C PHE A 111 1.64 -3.29 6.09
N TYR A 112 1.72 -1.99 6.43
CA TYR A 112 0.53 -1.13 6.48
C TYR A 112 0.40 -0.25 5.24
N SER A 113 1.47 0.48 4.89
CA SER A 113 1.48 1.33 3.68
C SER A 113 2.88 1.78 3.29
N LEU A 114 3.07 2.09 2.00
CA LEU A 114 4.13 2.95 1.49
C LEU A 114 3.51 4.21 0.90
N LYS A 115 4.00 5.38 1.31
CA LYS A 115 3.51 6.70 0.85
C LYS A 115 4.62 7.51 0.20
N GLN A 116 4.27 8.32 -0.80
CA GLN A 116 5.14 9.39 -1.27
C GLN A 116 5.05 10.61 -0.34
N LEU A 117 6.18 11.28 -0.09
CA LEU A 117 6.23 12.47 0.74
C LEU A 117 5.67 13.68 -0.01
N ASN A 118 4.51 14.18 0.44
CA ASN A 118 3.82 15.28 -0.24
C ASN A 118 4.65 16.57 -0.31
N ALA A 119 5.49 16.82 0.70
CA ALA A 119 6.33 18.02 0.73
C ALA A 119 7.28 18.05 -0.48
N THR A 120 8.02 16.97 -0.74
CA THR A 120 9.02 16.91 -1.81
C THR A 120 8.40 16.91 -3.20
N ILE A 121 7.21 16.32 -3.37
CA ILE A 121 6.44 16.41 -4.62
C ILE A 121 6.21 17.87 -5.00
N HIS A 122 5.80 18.71 -4.05
CA HIS A 122 5.42 20.10 -4.33
C HIS A 122 6.57 21.10 -4.24
N THR A 123 7.63 20.82 -3.46
CA THR A 123 8.76 21.76 -3.30
C THR A 123 9.90 21.48 -4.27
N THR A 124 10.26 20.21 -4.49
CA THR A 124 11.43 19.83 -5.31
C THR A 124 11.06 19.01 -6.54
N ARG A 125 9.77 18.68 -6.71
CA ARG A 125 9.28 17.74 -7.74
C ARG A 125 9.96 16.37 -7.64
N ASN A 126 10.30 15.95 -6.42
CA ASN A 126 10.79 14.60 -6.16
C ASN A 126 9.63 13.72 -5.69
N PHE A 127 9.26 12.75 -6.52
CA PHE A 127 8.20 11.76 -6.25
C PHE A 127 8.75 10.49 -5.58
N PHE A 128 10.07 10.41 -5.39
CA PHE A 128 10.80 9.23 -4.91
C PHE A 128 11.27 9.33 -3.45
N ASP A 129 10.76 10.31 -2.70
CA ASP A 129 10.88 10.32 -1.24
C ASP A 129 9.69 9.55 -0.66
N PHE A 130 9.98 8.43 -0.01
CA PHE A 130 8.99 7.45 0.42
C PHE A 130 8.98 7.24 1.92
N LEU A 131 7.81 6.85 2.44
CA LEU A 131 7.55 6.53 3.83
C LEU A 131 6.89 5.15 3.92
N TRP A 132 7.64 4.13 4.36
CA TRP A 132 7.10 2.84 4.75
C TRP A 132 6.56 2.92 6.18
N VAL A 133 5.39 2.35 6.38
CA VAL A 133 4.75 2.17 7.68
C VAL A 133 4.54 0.68 7.89
N LEU A 134 5.18 0.17 8.93
CA LEU A 134 5.22 -1.25 9.27
C LEU A 134 4.77 -1.41 10.72
N LYS A 135 4.06 -2.50 11.02
CA LYS A 135 3.63 -2.80 12.38
C LYS A 135 4.29 -4.08 12.86
N LYS A 136 4.89 -4.08 14.05
CA LYS A 136 5.44 -5.31 14.65
C LYS A 136 4.30 -6.28 14.97
N LYS A 137 4.48 -7.53 14.55
CA LYS A 137 3.58 -8.64 14.85
C LYS A 137 4.38 -9.83 15.34
N GLN A 138 3.95 -10.40 16.46
CA GLN A 138 4.47 -11.67 16.97
C GLN A 138 3.61 -12.82 16.43
N HIS A 139 4.27 -13.90 16.03
CA HIS A 139 3.66 -15.16 15.70
C HIS A 139 4.03 -16.15 16.80
N SER A 140 3.04 -16.57 17.59
CA SER A 140 3.20 -17.73 18.46
C SER A 140 3.09 -18.98 17.60
N GLU A 141 4.21 -19.65 17.31
CA GLU A 141 4.15 -21.00 16.75
C GLU A 141 3.61 -21.93 17.84
N HIS A 142 2.40 -22.47 17.65
CA HIS A 142 2.05 -23.72 18.32
C HIS A 142 2.87 -24.82 17.67
N VAL A 143 4.05 -25.09 18.22
CA VAL A 143 4.91 -26.20 17.81
C VAL A 143 4.15 -27.51 18.08
N ALA A 144 3.62 -28.11 17.02
CA ALA A 144 3.30 -29.53 17.04
C ALA A 144 4.64 -30.27 17.07
N ASN A 145 4.89 -31.00 18.17
CA ASN A 145 6.09 -31.81 18.39
C ASN A 145 6.46 -32.64 17.14
N GLY A 146 7.58 -32.30 16.50
CA GLY A 146 8.10 -33.03 15.36
C GLY A 146 9.48 -32.52 14.98
N SER A 147 10.49 -33.29 15.36
CA SER A 147 11.91 -33.11 15.02
C SER A 147 12.12 -32.83 13.52
N ASN A 148 12.50 -31.60 13.18
CA ASN A 148 13.33 -31.24 12.02
C ASN A 148 13.60 -29.71 12.07
N GLU A 149 14.68 -29.32 12.74
CA GLU A 149 15.11 -27.92 12.92
C GLU A 149 15.51 -27.22 11.61
N GLU A 150 15.60 -27.93 10.48
CA GLU A 150 15.94 -27.35 9.17
C GLU A 150 14.76 -27.10 8.22
N LYS A 151 13.50 -27.38 8.62
CA LYS A 151 12.32 -27.24 7.72
C LYS A 151 11.27 -26.22 8.14
N ALA A 152 11.54 -25.37 9.14
CA ALA A 152 10.61 -24.36 9.64
C ALA A 152 10.87 -22.93 9.12
N LYS A 153 11.55 -22.75 7.97
CA LYS A 153 11.28 -21.57 7.11
C LYS A 153 10.05 -21.88 6.28
N THR A 154 8.88 -21.93 6.91
CA THR A 154 7.63 -21.96 6.17
C THR A 154 7.55 -20.61 5.44
N GLU A 155 7.66 -20.62 4.11
CA GLU A 155 7.58 -19.40 3.28
C GLU A 155 6.34 -18.60 3.68
N LYS A 156 6.54 -17.48 4.39
CA LYS A 156 5.45 -16.57 4.76
C LYS A 156 4.91 -15.98 3.46
N LYS A 157 3.81 -16.51 2.94
CA LYS A 157 3.15 -15.98 1.74
C LYS A 157 2.09 -14.98 2.17
N THR A 158 2.34 -13.70 1.90
CA THR A 158 1.35 -12.64 2.10
C THR A 158 0.47 -12.52 0.84
N PHE A 159 -0.71 -11.92 0.96
CA PHE A 159 -1.57 -11.69 -0.20
C PHE A 159 -0.89 -10.78 -1.24
N ARG A 160 -0.10 -9.79 -0.77
CA ARG A 160 0.72 -8.94 -1.62
C ARG A 160 1.79 -9.75 -2.36
N ASP A 161 2.54 -10.61 -1.65
CA ASP A 161 3.54 -11.50 -2.24
C ASP A 161 2.93 -12.44 -3.28
N PHE A 162 1.73 -13.00 -3.01
CA PHE A 162 1.00 -13.80 -3.98
C PHE A 162 0.71 -13.02 -5.27
N LEU A 163 0.22 -11.78 -5.18
CA LEU A 163 -0.05 -10.96 -6.35
C LEU A 163 1.23 -10.63 -7.15
N ASP A 164 2.29 -10.20 -6.45
CA ASP A 164 3.56 -9.79 -7.06
C ASP A 164 4.34 -10.96 -7.68
N THR A 165 4.11 -12.21 -7.24
CA THR A 165 4.81 -13.42 -7.73
C THR A 165 4.01 -14.30 -8.67
N THR A 166 2.70 -14.05 -8.85
CA THR A 166 1.83 -14.87 -9.73
C THR A 166 1.28 -14.09 -10.91
N GLN A 167 0.28 -13.23 -10.69
CA GLN A 167 -0.44 -12.53 -11.75
C GLN A 167 0.26 -11.23 -12.17
N TYR A 168 0.89 -10.53 -11.23
CA TYR A 168 1.49 -9.22 -11.43
C TYR A 168 3.01 -9.25 -11.27
N THR A 169 3.64 -10.24 -11.90
CA THR A 169 5.09 -10.20 -12.17
C THR A 169 5.41 -9.10 -13.18
N ASP A 170 6.65 -8.64 -13.22
CA ASP A 170 7.08 -7.61 -14.18
C ASP A 170 6.82 -8.02 -15.65
N GLU A 171 7.05 -9.28 -16.00
CA GLU A 171 6.75 -9.82 -17.33
C GLU A 171 5.24 -9.87 -17.59
N GLY A 172 4.45 -10.27 -16.59
CA GLY A 172 2.99 -10.32 -16.69
C GLY A 172 2.39 -8.93 -16.89
N ILE A 173 2.85 -7.95 -16.13
CA ILE A 173 2.44 -6.54 -16.25
C ILE A 173 2.75 -6.01 -17.65
N ARG A 174 3.95 -6.25 -18.17
CA ARG A 174 4.34 -5.81 -19.53
C ARG A 174 3.50 -6.48 -20.61
N ALA A 175 3.23 -7.78 -20.47
CA ALA A 175 2.38 -8.51 -21.41
C ALA A 175 0.95 -7.95 -21.42
N TYR A 176 0.38 -7.69 -20.24
CA TYR A 176 -0.94 -7.09 -20.12
C TYR A 176 -1.00 -5.67 -20.71
N GLU A 177 0.01 -4.84 -20.43
CA GLU A 177 0.10 -3.50 -21.01
C GLU A 177 0.17 -3.53 -22.54
N TRP A 178 0.90 -4.50 -23.11
CA TRP A 178 0.97 -4.69 -24.55
C TRP A 178 -0.40 -5.06 -25.16
N VAL A 179 -1.18 -5.90 -24.48
CA VAL A 179 -2.51 -6.32 -24.93
C VAL A 179 -3.56 -5.21 -24.79
N PHE A 180 -3.60 -4.56 -23.63
CA PHE A 180 -4.65 -3.59 -23.28
C PHE A 180 -4.37 -2.17 -23.78
N GLY A 181 -3.10 -1.86 -24.05
CA GLY A 181 -2.64 -0.57 -24.54
C GLY A 181 -1.76 0.14 -23.52
N ASN A 182 -0.88 0.99 -24.04
CA ASN A 182 0.13 1.70 -23.28
C ASN A 182 -0.46 2.37 -22.02
N HIS A 183 0.11 2.03 -20.86
CA HIS A 183 -0.28 2.45 -19.51
C HIS A 183 -1.51 1.82 -18.87
N PHE A 184 -2.19 0.86 -19.52
CA PHE A 184 -3.40 0.24 -18.98
C PHE A 184 -3.23 -1.26 -18.80
N ILE A 185 -3.77 -1.77 -17.69
CA ILE A 185 -3.91 -3.22 -17.41
C ILE A 185 -5.40 -3.61 -17.41
N SER A 186 -6.22 -2.86 -18.14
CA SER A 186 -7.68 -2.99 -18.16
C SER A 186 -8.22 -3.00 -19.59
N PRO A 187 -9.27 -3.79 -19.89
CA PRO A 187 -9.89 -3.88 -21.20
C PRO A 187 -10.19 -2.52 -21.85
N GLY A 188 -9.85 -2.40 -23.14
CA GLY A 188 -10.12 -1.24 -23.98
C GLY A 188 -9.20 -0.04 -23.77
N GLY A 189 -8.27 -0.11 -22.81
CA GLY A 189 -7.23 0.89 -22.60
C GLY A 189 -7.74 2.32 -22.44
N TYR A 190 -7.03 3.27 -23.04
CA TYR A 190 -7.28 4.71 -22.91
C TYR A 190 -8.71 5.10 -23.29
N GLU A 191 -9.18 4.67 -24.46
CA GLU A 191 -10.47 5.10 -25.00
C GLU A 191 -11.64 4.62 -24.15
N GLU A 192 -11.59 3.38 -23.69
CA GLU A 192 -12.66 2.84 -22.86
C GLU A 192 -12.63 3.47 -21.46
N ASN A 193 -11.45 3.66 -20.88
CA ASN A 193 -11.34 4.33 -19.59
C ASN A 193 -11.86 5.78 -19.64
N LEU A 194 -11.63 6.51 -20.74
CA LEU A 194 -12.18 7.85 -20.93
C LEU A 194 -13.71 7.85 -20.97
N LYS A 195 -14.32 6.88 -21.65
CA LYS A 195 -15.79 6.74 -21.66
C LYS A 195 -16.32 6.48 -20.27
N VAL A 196 -15.66 5.62 -19.49
CA VAL A 196 -16.05 5.34 -18.10
C VAL A 196 -15.94 6.59 -17.23
N LEU A 197 -14.84 7.34 -17.31
CA LEU A 197 -14.66 8.59 -16.56
C LEU A 197 -15.74 9.63 -16.89
N LYS A 198 -16.14 9.75 -18.17
CA LYS A 198 -17.23 10.65 -18.58
C LYS A 198 -18.60 10.30 -17.98
N ARG A 199 -18.81 9.06 -17.48
CA ARG A 199 -20.05 8.68 -16.80
C ARG A 199 -20.22 9.31 -15.41
N PHE A 200 -19.16 9.86 -14.82
CA PHE A 200 -19.28 10.70 -13.60
C PHE A 200 -20.04 12.01 -13.86
N GLY A 201 -20.26 12.38 -15.12
CA GLY A 201 -20.86 13.64 -15.51
C GLY A 201 -19.82 14.76 -15.55
N GLU A 202 -20.19 15.93 -15.04
CA GLU A 202 -19.29 17.08 -14.98
C GLU A 202 -18.26 16.89 -13.84
N LEU A 203 -17.03 16.55 -14.24
CA LEU A 203 -15.87 16.49 -13.36
C LEU A 203 -15.26 17.88 -13.21
N LYS A 204 -15.18 18.39 -11.98
CA LYS A 204 -14.64 19.74 -11.73
C LYS A 204 -13.13 19.70 -11.53
N VAL A 205 -12.42 20.59 -12.23
CA VAL A 205 -10.97 20.79 -12.06
C VAL A 205 -10.63 21.03 -10.59
N GLY A 206 -9.55 20.41 -10.12
CA GLY A 206 -9.08 20.50 -8.73
C GLY A 206 -9.81 19.60 -7.73
N SER A 207 -10.86 18.88 -8.16
CA SER A 207 -11.53 17.90 -7.30
C SER A 207 -10.65 16.69 -7.06
N LYS A 208 -10.85 16.04 -5.91
CA LYS A 208 -10.05 14.92 -5.44
C LYS A 208 -10.68 13.59 -5.82
N MET A 209 -9.92 12.74 -6.49
CA MET A 209 -10.30 11.38 -6.83
C MET A 209 -9.43 10.38 -6.08
N LEU A 210 -10.05 9.37 -5.48
CA LEU A 210 -9.38 8.14 -5.05
C LEU A 210 -9.53 7.10 -6.15
N ASP A 211 -8.41 6.55 -6.65
CA ASP A 211 -8.39 5.46 -7.61
C ASP A 211 -7.92 4.17 -6.91
N ILE A 212 -8.83 3.20 -6.75
CA ILE A 212 -8.60 1.94 -6.03
C ILE A 212 -8.23 0.85 -7.03
N GLY A 213 -7.03 0.29 -6.88
CA GLY A 213 -6.46 -0.65 -7.85
C GLY A 213 -5.96 0.09 -9.08
N VAL A 214 -5.16 1.13 -8.86
CA VAL A 214 -4.69 2.04 -9.90
C VAL A 214 -3.75 1.37 -10.91
N GLY A 215 -3.21 0.19 -10.59
CA GLY A 215 -2.27 -0.54 -11.42
C GLY A 215 -1.02 0.30 -11.74
N ILE A 216 -0.64 0.33 -13.02
CA ILE A 216 0.52 1.11 -13.51
C ILE A 216 0.22 2.60 -13.80
N GLY A 217 -0.93 3.11 -13.35
CA GLY A 217 -1.19 4.55 -13.30
C GLY A 217 -1.83 5.20 -14.54
N GLY A 218 -2.20 4.43 -15.57
CA GLY A 218 -2.80 5.00 -16.79
C GLY A 218 -4.11 5.76 -16.54
N GLY A 219 -5.02 5.16 -15.75
CA GLY A 219 -6.30 5.79 -15.41
C GLY A 219 -6.14 7.08 -14.61
N ALA A 220 -5.31 7.05 -13.56
CA ALA A 220 -4.99 8.23 -12.76
C ALA A 220 -4.37 9.36 -13.59
N ARG A 221 -3.40 9.04 -14.46
CA ARG A 221 -2.77 10.00 -15.37
C ARG A 221 -3.76 10.58 -16.38
N GLN A 222 -4.64 9.75 -16.93
CA GLN A 222 -5.71 10.21 -17.81
C GLN A 222 -6.69 11.14 -17.08
N ALA A 223 -7.12 10.79 -15.87
CA ALA A 223 -8.05 11.59 -15.07
C ALA A 223 -7.47 12.98 -14.72
N ALA A 224 -6.20 13.04 -14.32
CA ALA A 224 -5.51 14.30 -14.09
C ALA A 224 -5.36 15.11 -15.39
N LYS A 225 -4.96 14.48 -16.49
CA LYS A 225 -4.73 15.15 -17.79
C LYS A 225 -6.01 15.70 -18.42
N GLU A 226 -7.05 14.89 -18.53
CA GLU A 226 -8.28 15.21 -19.26
C GLU A 226 -9.23 16.10 -18.45
N PHE A 227 -9.24 15.97 -17.12
CA PHE A 227 -10.24 16.62 -16.26
C PHE A 227 -9.63 17.53 -15.18
N GLY A 228 -8.29 17.61 -15.08
CA GLY A 228 -7.62 18.44 -14.08
C GLY A 228 -7.83 17.97 -12.64
N LEU A 229 -8.11 16.68 -12.44
CA LEU A 229 -8.36 16.11 -11.12
C LEU A 229 -7.07 15.93 -10.32
N LEU A 230 -7.18 15.99 -9.00
CA LEU A 230 -6.15 15.61 -8.04
C LEU A 230 -6.36 14.13 -7.70
N VAL A 231 -5.50 13.25 -8.19
CA VAL A 231 -5.70 11.80 -8.09
C VAL A 231 -4.78 11.20 -7.04
N HIS A 232 -5.37 10.49 -6.08
CA HIS A 232 -4.67 9.60 -5.17
C HIS A 232 -4.91 8.17 -5.64
N GLY A 233 -3.90 7.56 -6.26
CA GLY A 233 -3.96 6.18 -6.71
C GLY A 233 -3.42 5.23 -5.64
N ILE A 234 -4.17 4.18 -5.35
CA ILE A 234 -3.72 3.12 -4.44
C ILE A 234 -3.71 1.77 -5.16
N ASP A 235 -2.74 0.94 -4.82
CA ASP A 235 -2.70 -0.46 -5.20
C ASP A 235 -2.06 -1.26 -4.07
N ILE A 236 -2.33 -2.55 -4.01
CA ILE A 236 -1.65 -3.44 -3.07
C ILE A 236 -0.35 -3.98 -3.66
N SER A 237 -0.28 -4.17 -4.98
CA SER A 237 0.89 -4.70 -5.67
C SER A 237 2.01 -3.66 -5.72
N ALA A 238 3.19 -4.06 -5.24
CA ALA A 238 4.35 -3.20 -5.31
C ALA A 238 4.84 -3.07 -6.76
N ASN A 239 4.82 -4.15 -7.55
CA ASN A 239 5.29 -4.16 -8.94
C ASN A 239 4.46 -3.21 -9.83
N MET A 240 3.13 -3.24 -9.68
CA MET A 240 2.22 -2.34 -10.39
C MET A 240 2.55 -0.88 -10.11
N LEU A 241 2.53 -0.51 -8.83
CA LEU A 241 2.72 0.89 -8.45
C LEU A 241 4.13 1.38 -8.69
N ALA A 242 5.15 0.53 -8.54
CA ALA A 242 6.52 0.88 -8.87
C ALA A 242 6.67 1.30 -10.34
N THR A 243 6.03 0.57 -11.27
CA THR A 243 5.98 0.96 -12.68
C THR A 243 5.27 2.31 -12.87
N GLY A 244 4.16 2.55 -12.17
CA GLY A 244 3.45 3.83 -12.19
C GLY A 244 4.27 4.98 -11.61
N MET A 245 5.01 4.73 -10.53
CA MET A 245 5.89 5.69 -9.85
C MET A 245 7.06 6.09 -10.75
N ASP A 246 7.73 5.15 -11.41
CA ASP A 246 8.80 5.44 -12.40
C ASP A 246 8.30 6.43 -13.47
N ARG A 247 7.13 6.18 -14.03
CA ARG A 247 6.52 7.06 -15.04
C ARG A 247 6.13 8.42 -14.47
N LEU A 248 5.60 8.46 -13.25
CA LEU A 248 5.23 9.72 -12.61
C LEU A 248 6.46 10.57 -12.26
N GLN A 249 7.58 9.94 -11.91
CA GLN A 249 8.85 10.63 -11.69
C GLN A 249 9.40 11.23 -12.99
N GLU A 250 9.11 10.64 -14.14
CA GLU A 250 9.41 11.23 -15.46
C GLU A 250 8.43 12.35 -15.83
N ASP A 251 7.12 12.11 -15.69
CA ASP A 251 6.04 13.04 -16.06
C ASP A 251 6.00 14.30 -15.16
N LYS A 252 6.41 14.15 -13.89
CA LYS A 252 6.42 15.19 -12.85
C LYS A 252 5.06 15.86 -12.59
N ASP A 253 3.95 15.15 -12.81
CA ASP A 253 2.61 15.68 -12.60
C ASP A 253 2.21 15.69 -11.11
N THR A 254 2.36 16.85 -10.47
CA THR A 254 2.06 17.05 -9.04
C THR A 254 0.59 16.87 -8.65
N ARG A 255 -0.32 16.68 -9.61
CA ARG A 255 -1.73 16.36 -9.34
C ARG A 255 -1.92 14.90 -8.92
N ILE A 256 -0.93 14.05 -9.14
CA ILE A 256 -1.00 12.62 -8.93
C ILE A 256 -0.08 12.22 -7.79
N ARG A 257 -0.56 11.32 -6.95
CA ARG A 257 0.26 10.64 -5.94
C ARG A 257 -0.17 9.19 -5.82
N TYR A 258 0.79 8.34 -5.52
CA TYR A 258 0.61 6.92 -5.34
C TYR A 258 0.90 6.47 -3.92
N GLN A 259 0.19 5.43 -3.50
CA GLN A 259 0.37 4.80 -2.20
C GLN A 259 0.16 3.30 -2.32
N ILE A 260 1.14 2.51 -1.88
CA ILE A 260 0.96 1.06 -1.77
C ILE A 260 0.23 0.79 -0.46
N CYS A 261 -0.97 0.21 -0.50
CA CYS A 261 -1.72 -0.21 0.68
C CYS A 261 -2.87 -1.14 0.29
N ASP A 262 -3.34 -1.91 1.26
CA ASP A 262 -4.60 -2.63 1.14
C ASP A 262 -5.79 -1.69 1.40
N ALA A 263 -6.66 -1.53 0.40
CA ALA A 263 -7.85 -0.68 0.46
C ALA A 263 -8.86 -1.08 1.57
N LEU A 264 -8.86 -2.34 2.00
CA LEU A 264 -9.73 -2.82 3.08
C LEU A 264 -9.24 -2.39 4.45
N ASN A 265 -7.92 -2.34 4.62
CA ASN A 265 -7.28 -2.12 5.92
C ASN A 265 -6.80 -0.68 6.12
N TYR A 266 -6.52 0.03 5.03
CA TYR A 266 -6.03 1.39 5.10
C TYR A 266 -7.12 2.39 5.52
N LYS A 267 -6.82 3.20 6.53
CA LYS A 267 -7.73 4.23 7.04
C LYS A 267 -7.59 5.53 6.25
N PHE A 268 -8.56 5.80 5.38
CA PHE A 268 -8.67 7.08 4.68
C PHE A 268 -9.32 8.14 5.57
N PRO A 269 -8.92 9.41 5.44
CA PRO A 269 -9.62 10.51 6.11
C PRO A 269 -11.07 10.58 5.64
N SER A 270 -12.00 10.72 6.58
CA SER A 270 -13.43 10.83 6.28
C SER A 270 -13.74 12.09 5.47
N ASN A 271 -14.68 12.00 4.53
CA ASN A 271 -15.13 13.12 3.68
C ASN A 271 -13.99 13.85 2.94
N HIS A 272 -12.96 13.11 2.49
CA HIS A 272 -11.77 13.72 1.88
C HIS A 272 -11.80 13.79 0.35
N PHE A 273 -12.38 12.79 -0.31
CA PHE A 273 -12.43 12.68 -1.77
C PHE A 273 -13.76 13.20 -2.28
N ASP A 274 -13.81 13.71 -3.50
CA ASP A 274 -15.04 14.08 -4.21
C ASP A 274 -15.56 12.89 -5.04
N TYR A 275 -14.62 12.09 -5.56
CA TYR A 275 -14.88 10.92 -6.38
C TYR A 275 -14.08 9.72 -5.89
N VAL A 276 -14.69 8.54 -5.99
CA VAL A 276 -13.98 7.27 -5.86
C VAL A 276 -14.18 6.49 -7.14
N PHE A 277 -13.08 6.03 -7.69
CA PHE A 277 -12.99 5.26 -8.91
C PHE A 277 -12.28 3.95 -8.61
N SER A 278 -12.71 2.88 -9.28
CA SER A 278 -11.99 1.61 -9.29
C SER A 278 -12.33 0.94 -10.61
N ARG A 279 -11.29 0.53 -11.34
CA ARG A 279 -11.45 -0.12 -12.63
C ARG A 279 -10.92 -1.54 -12.55
N ASP A 280 -11.82 -2.51 -12.73
CA ASP A 280 -11.50 -3.93 -12.86
C ASP A 280 -10.64 -4.51 -11.71
N CYS A 281 -10.63 -3.89 -10.52
CA CYS A 281 -9.85 -4.35 -9.36
C CYS A 281 -10.70 -5.08 -8.32
N LEU A 282 -11.92 -4.59 -8.05
CA LEU A 282 -12.72 -5.04 -6.90
C LEU A 282 -13.32 -6.45 -7.04
N HIS A 283 -13.10 -7.14 -8.16
CA HIS A 283 -13.43 -8.56 -8.29
C HIS A 283 -12.57 -9.46 -7.38
N HIS A 284 -11.45 -8.93 -6.86
CA HIS A 284 -10.60 -9.60 -5.88
C HIS A 284 -11.05 -9.40 -4.42
N VAL A 285 -12.11 -8.62 -4.15
CA VAL A 285 -12.49 -8.18 -2.79
C VAL A 285 -13.87 -8.72 -2.37
N GLU A 286 -13.90 -9.69 -1.47
CA GLU A 286 -15.15 -10.30 -0.94
C GLU A 286 -15.96 -9.36 -0.02
N HIS A 287 -15.42 -8.22 0.39
CA HIS A 287 -15.98 -7.35 1.44
C HIS A 287 -16.12 -5.87 1.06
N MET A 288 -16.68 -5.56 -0.12
CA MET A 288 -16.86 -4.18 -0.62
C MET A 288 -17.56 -3.23 0.37
N ARG A 289 -18.43 -3.73 1.26
CA ARG A 289 -19.09 -2.90 2.29
C ARG A 289 -18.10 -2.21 3.24
N ILE A 290 -16.95 -2.82 3.52
CA ILE A 290 -15.91 -2.27 4.39
C ILE A 290 -15.22 -1.08 3.72
N ILE A 291 -14.94 -1.20 2.42
CA ILE A 291 -14.40 -0.09 1.60
C ILE A 291 -15.37 1.10 1.62
N PHE A 292 -16.68 0.83 1.44
CA PHE A 292 -17.71 1.87 1.47
C PHE A 292 -17.87 2.52 2.85
N SER A 293 -17.74 1.77 3.96
CA SER A 293 -17.78 2.37 5.30
C SER A 293 -16.56 3.23 5.59
N ASN A 294 -15.40 2.87 5.02
CA ASN A 294 -14.15 3.61 5.22
C ASN A 294 -14.09 4.89 4.36
N ILE A 295 -14.85 4.95 3.26
CA ILE A 295 -14.84 6.06 2.29
C ILE A 295 -16.27 6.63 2.16
N LEU A 296 -16.66 7.50 3.09
CA LEU A 296 -17.95 8.22 3.05
C LEU A 296 -17.97 9.26 1.93
N VAL A 297 -18.21 8.85 0.68
CA VAL A 297 -18.40 9.78 -0.46
C VAL A 297 -19.31 9.19 -1.55
N ARG A 298 -19.77 10.05 -2.45
CA ARG A 298 -20.49 9.77 -3.71
C ARG A 298 -19.66 8.80 -4.57
N PHE A 299 -20.16 7.58 -4.73
CA PHE A 299 -19.43 6.47 -5.33
C PHE A 299 -20.03 6.11 -6.70
N THR A 300 -19.19 5.93 -7.73
CA THR A 300 -19.61 5.32 -9.01
C THR A 300 -18.82 4.03 -9.17
N PHE A 301 -19.50 2.88 -9.13
CA PHE A 301 -18.91 1.55 -9.21
C PHE A 301 -19.25 0.90 -10.56
N PHE A 302 -18.28 0.25 -11.20
CA PHE A 302 -18.51 -0.53 -12.42
C PHE A 302 -17.68 -1.82 -12.41
N VAL A 303 -18.36 -2.95 -12.53
CA VAL A 303 -17.77 -4.27 -12.81
C VAL A 303 -18.36 -4.73 -14.13
N GLU A 304 -17.53 -4.84 -15.16
CA GLU A 304 -17.96 -5.44 -16.43
C GLU A 304 -17.68 -6.95 -16.37
N LEU A 305 -18.64 -7.69 -15.80
CA LEU A 305 -18.65 -9.16 -15.86
C LEU A 305 -18.97 -9.59 -17.30
N HIS A 306 -17.95 -9.69 -18.15
CA HIS A 306 -18.03 -10.57 -19.32
C HIS A 306 -17.74 -12.00 -18.87
N ALA A 307 -18.69 -12.60 -18.15
CA ALA A 307 -18.68 -14.02 -17.86
C ALA A 307 -19.02 -14.80 -19.13
N PHE A 308 -18.04 -15.56 -19.62
CA PHE A 308 -18.31 -16.80 -20.31
C PHE A 308 -19.20 -17.67 -19.41
N SER A 309 -20.35 -18.09 -19.94
CA SER A 309 -21.30 -19.09 -19.42
C SER A 309 -21.96 -18.87 -18.05
N SER A 310 -23.27 -18.56 -18.12
CA SER A 310 -24.38 -19.02 -17.27
C SER A 310 -24.07 -19.66 -15.91
N LEU A 311 -24.06 -18.84 -14.85
CA LEU A 311 -24.84 -18.97 -13.59
C LEU A 311 -24.33 -17.88 -12.64
N PHE A 312 -25.22 -17.34 -11.80
CA PHE A 312 -25.01 -16.37 -10.70
C PHE A 312 -25.66 -14.98 -10.88
N PHE A 313 -26.84 -14.92 -10.24
CA PHE A 313 -27.62 -13.81 -9.70
C PHE A 313 -27.33 -12.35 -10.12
N ASN A 314 -28.37 -11.77 -10.72
CA ASN A 314 -28.62 -10.34 -10.86
C ASN A 314 -28.57 -9.59 -9.52
N CYS A 315 -27.75 -8.54 -9.44
CA CYS A 315 -27.99 -7.39 -8.58
C CYS A 315 -27.54 -6.12 -9.32
N PHE A 316 -28.49 -5.50 -10.05
CA PHE A 316 -28.36 -4.11 -10.48
C PHE A 316 -28.57 -3.21 -9.27
N LEU A 317 -27.57 -2.40 -8.91
CA LEU A 317 -27.75 -1.34 -7.92
C LEU A 317 -27.04 -0.05 -8.36
N LEU A 318 -27.72 0.74 -9.17
CA LEU A 318 -27.47 2.18 -9.31
C LEU A 318 -28.03 2.87 -8.07
N ILE A 319 -27.21 3.05 -7.02
CA ILE A 319 -27.61 3.91 -5.89
C ILE A 319 -27.31 5.36 -6.25
N SER A 320 -28.37 6.11 -6.60
CA SER A 320 -28.38 7.56 -6.43
C SER A 320 -28.80 7.90 -4.99
N VAL A 321 -28.13 8.88 -4.37
CA VAL A 321 -28.06 9.10 -2.91
C VAL A 321 -29.29 9.73 -2.20
N PRO A 322 -30.48 10.02 -2.76
CA PRO A 322 -31.58 10.45 -1.90
C PRO A 322 -32.15 9.37 -0.96
N ALA A 323 -31.78 8.08 -1.10
CA ALA A 323 -32.45 7.00 -0.37
C ALA A 323 -31.84 6.64 1.01
N ILE A 324 -30.62 7.09 1.35
CA ILE A 324 -29.95 6.64 2.59
C ILE A 324 -30.37 7.46 3.83
N LEU A 325 -31.01 8.62 3.66
CA LEU A 325 -31.49 9.44 4.79
C LEU A 325 -32.91 9.08 5.29
N ASN A 326 -33.66 8.19 4.62
CA ASN A 326 -35.02 7.83 5.03
C ASN A 326 -35.16 6.46 5.75
N ALA A 327 -34.08 5.70 5.90
CA ALA A 327 -34.12 4.38 6.55
C ALA A 327 -34.05 4.44 8.10
N ARG A 328 -34.18 5.62 8.73
CA ARG A 328 -34.31 5.77 10.19
C ARG A 328 -35.77 5.97 10.68
N ARG A 329 -36.77 5.89 9.80
CA ARG A 329 -38.19 6.09 10.16
C ARG A 329 -39.08 4.85 10.17
N TYR A 330 -38.56 3.65 9.93
CA TYR A 330 -39.36 2.40 9.90
C TYR A 330 -38.83 1.27 10.81
N CYS A 331 -38.11 1.59 11.89
CA CYS A 331 -38.03 0.72 13.05
C CYS A 331 -39.02 1.24 14.09
N GLY A 332 -40.27 0.80 13.98
CA GLY A 332 -41.35 1.23 14.86
C GLY A 332 -42.68 0.59 14.48
N ARG A 333 -42.78 -0.73 14.58
CA ARG A 333 -43.95 -1.48 15.08
C ARG A 333 -43.66 -2.97 15.11
#